data_AF-A0A1I7U7Y6-F1
#
_entry.id   AF-A0A1I7U7Y6-F1
#
_cell.length_a   1.000
_cell.length_b   1.000
_cell.length_c   1.000
_cell.angle_alpha   90.00
_cell.angle_beta   90.00
_cell.angle_gamma   90.00
#
_symmetry.space_group_name_H-M   'P 1'
#
loop_
_entity.id
_entity.type
_entity.pdbx_description
1 polymer ?
#
loop_
_entity_poly.entity_id
_entity_poly.type
_entity_poly.pdbx_seq_one_letter_code
_entity_poly.pdbx_strand_id
1 'polypeptide(L)'
;MLSIVYLFISFLFLTADSHILNVKGHLQCAEYPASAVIVKLWKNSEKSVVNETHSDKQGNFILSANTIEQVYTPFIVVYHDCDDGVKPGQRKLKFQVPKYYVGSGLVFDLGSFNLETRVKHNEERQKTVDKMRRRRAHLKKVRREIDLIEKRTTRNVFKGRDIEPDERNDPW
;
A
#
# COMPACT_ATOMS: atom_id res chain seq x y z
N MET A 1 -16.66 -46.71 -13.27
CA MET A 1 -16.23 -46.25 -11.93
C MET A 1 -15.06 -45.28 -11.99
N LEU A 2 -13.92 -45.61 -12.60
CA LEU A 2 -12.75 -44.72 -12.73
C LEU A 2 -13.00 -43.40 -13.50
N SER A 3 -13.86 -43.42 -14.53
CA SER A 3 -14.16 -42.24 -15.36
C SER A 3 -15.07 -41.21 -14.65
N ILE A 4 -15.93 -41.67 -13.73
CA ILE A 4 -16.80 -40.81 -12.90
C ILE A 4 -15.96 -40.08 -11.84
N VAL A 5 -14.94 -40.76 -11.31
CA VAL A 5 -13.99 -40.18 -10.34
C VAL A 5 -13.15 -39.07 -10.98
N TYR A 6 -12.75 -39.20 -12.25
CA TYR A 6 -12.05 -38.14 -13.00
C TYR A 6 -12.92 -36.90 -13.23
N LEU A 7 -14.21 -37.07 -13.51
CA LEU A 7 -15.16 -35.96 -13.65
C LEU A 7 -15.35 -35.21 -12.34
N PHE A 8 -15.44 -35.93 -11.20
CA PHE A 8 -15.51 -35.32 -9.87
C PHE A 8 -14.21 -34.62 -9.43
N ILE A 9 -13.04 -35.17 -9.79
CA ILE A 9 -11.73 -34.53 -9.51
C ILE A 9 -11.56 -33.24 -10.33
N SER A 10 -12.12 -33.16 -11.54
CA SER A 10 -12.13 -31.92 -12.33
C SER A 10 -13.09 -30.85 -11.80
N PHE A 11 -14.11 -31.24 -11.04
CA PHE A 11 -15.08 -30.29 -10.46
C PHE A 11 -14.55 -29.61 -9.18
N LEU A 12 -13.37 -30.04 -8.70
CA LEU A 12 -12.70 -29.48 -7.52
C LEU A 12 -11.73 -28.35 -7.88
N PHE A 13 -11.92 -27.65 -9.00
CA PHE A 13 -11.32 -26.34 -9.17
C PHE A 13 -12.08 -25.38 -8.24
N LEU A 14 -11.51 -25.10 -7.08
CA LEU A 14 -11.89 -23.93 -6.28
C LEU A 14 -11.83 -22.71 -7.21
N THR A 15 -12.99 -22.24 -7.65
CA THR A 15 -13.10 -20.96 -8.34
C THR A 15 -12.82 -19.90 -7.29
N ALA A 16 -11.59 -19.39 -7.26
CA ALA A 16 -11.27 -18.22 -6.46
C ALA A 16 -12.06 -17.05 -7.05
N ASP A 17 -13.06 -16.55 -6.31
CA ASP A 17 -13.81 -15.36 -6.72
C ASP A 17 -12.84 -14.18 -6.87
N SER A 18 -12.66 -13.75 -8.11
CA SER A 18 -11.79 -12.64 -8.46
C SER A 18 -12.64 -11.40 -8.68
N HIS A 19 -12.32 -10.31 -7.98
CA HIS A 19 -12.98 -9.04 -8.09
C HIS A 19 -12.21 -8.13 -9.06
N ILE A 20 -12.91 -7.63 -10.09
CA ILE A 20 -12.37 -6.67 -11.05
C ILE A 20 -12.75 -5.26 -10.61
N LEU A 21 -11.81 -4.33 -10.73
CA LEU A 21 -12.03 -2.90 -10.59
C LEU A 21 -11.57 -2.19 -11.85
N ASN A 22 -12.44 -1.36 -12.42
CA ASN A 22 -12.11 -0.45 -13.52
C ASN A 22 -12.34 0.99 -13.06
N VAL A 23 -11.37 1.85 -13.31
CA VAL A 23 -11.47 3.28 -13.00
C VAL A 23 -11.05 4.11 -14.20
N LYS A 24 -11.68 5.26 -14.38
CA LYS A 24 -11.32 6.23 -15.42
C LYS A 24 -11.49 7.65 -14.89
N GLY A 25 -10.98 8.61 -15.65
CA GLY A 25 -11.22 10.03 -15.40
C GLY A 25 -10.49 10.92 -16.40
N HIS A 26 -10.65 12.22 -16.22
CA HIS A 26 -10.07 13.25 -17.06
C HIS A 26 -9.41 14.31 -16.17
N LEU A 27 -8.16 14.65 -16.45
CA LEU A 27 -7.36 15.58 -15.67
C LEU A 27 -7.13 16.88 -16.44
N GLN A 28 -7.32 18.00 -15.75
CA GLN A 28 -7.11 19.34 -16.29
C GLN A 28 -6.09 20.10 -15.45
N CYS A 29 -5.40 21.05 -16.07
CA CYS A 29 -4.60 22.05 -15.39
C CYS A 29 -5.04 23.40 -15.95
N ALA A 30 -5.82 24.16 -15.16
CA ALA A 30 -6.63 25.27 -15.66
C ALA A 30 -7.59 24.80 -16.75
N GLU A 31 -7.58 25.49 -17.89
CA GLU A 31 -8.46 25.20 -19.03
C GLU A 31 -7.88 24.11 -19.95
N TYR A 32 -6.64 23.66 -19.70
CA TYR A 32 -5.92 22.74 -20.58
C TYR A 32 -5.98 21.29 -20.09
N PRO A 33 -6.04 20.29 -20.99
CA PRO A 33 -5.90 18.90 -20.60
C PRO A 33 -4.50 18.66 -20.01
N ALA A 34 -4.46 17.99 -18.86
CA ALA A 34 -3.21 17.68 -18.18
C ALA A 34 -2.67 16.34 -18.69
N SER A 35 -1.75 16.39 -19.65
CA SER A 35 -1.15 15.21 -20.27
C SER A 35 0.09 14.69 -19.52
N ALA A 36 0.39 13.40 -19.72
CA ALA A 36 1.53 12.69 -19.12
C ALA A 36 1.56 12.68 -17.58
N VAL A 37 0.45 12.98 -16.92
CA VAL A 37 0.32 12.97 -15.46
C VAL A 37 0.31 11.53 -14.97
N ILE A 38 1.12 11.22 -13.95
CA ILE A 38 1.21 9.87 -13.38
C ILE A 38 -0.01 9.61 -12.51
N VAL A 39 -0.73 8.52 -12.81
CA VAL A 39 -1.87 8.06 -12.03
C VAL A 39 -1.61 6.63 -11.58
N LYS A 40 -1.66 6.38 -10.27
CA LYS A 40 -1.42 5.06 -9.67
C LYS A 40 -2.67 4.58 -8.94
N LEU A 41 -2.99 3.30 -9.12
CA LEU A 41 -3.99 2.60 -8.34
C LEU A 41 -3.29 1.82 -7.22
N TRP A 42 -3.64 2.13 -5.98
CA TRP A 42 -3.10 1.51 -4.79
C TRP A 42 -4.11 0.58 -4.15
N LYS A 43 -3.62 -0.53 -3.59
CA LYS A 43 -4.43 -1.59 -2.97
C LYS A 43 -5.05 -1.22 -1.62
N ASN A 44 -4.19 -0.79 -0.70
CA ASN A 44 -4.52 -0.45 0.68
C ASN A 44 -3.41 0.43 1.27
N SER A 45 -3.77 1.50 1.98
CA SER A 45 -2.83 2.28 2.81
C SER A 45 -1.54 2.78 2.11
N GLU A 46 -1.57 2.98 0.79
CA GLU A 46 -0.42 3.44 -0.02
C GLU A 46 0.87 2.62 0.15
N LYS A 47 0.74 1.32 0.43
CA LYS A 47 1.89 0.42 0.56
C LYS A 47 2.19 -0.35 -0.72
N SER A 48 1.15 -0.67 -1.48
CA SER A 48 1.24 -1.52 -2.67
C SER A 48 0.51 -0.87 -3.85
N VAL A 49 1.27 -0.52 -4.88
CA VAL A 49 0.74 -0.14 -6.20
C VAL A 49 0.27 -1.42 -6.89
N VAL A 50 -0.91 -1.37 -7.48
CA VAL A 50 -1.52 -2.49 -8.23
C VAL A 50 -1.46 -2.24 -9.72
N ASN A 51 -1.68 -0.99 -10.14
CA ASN A 51 -1.55 -0.59 -11.52
C ASN A 51 -1.15 0.90 -11.61
N GLU A 52 -0.58 1.31 -12.72
CA GLU A 52 -0.07 2.65 -12.99
C GLU A 52 -0.26 2.99 -14.46
N THR A 53 -0.59 4.24 -14.74
CA THR A 53 -0.73 4.77 -16.10
C THR A 53 -0.35 6.24 -16.14
N HIS A 54 -0.29 6.79 -17.35
CA HIS A 54 -0.18 8.22 -17.59
C HIS A 54 -1.45 8.73 -18.27
N SER A 55 -1.86 9.96 -17.95
CA SER A 55 -2.91 10.61 -18.72
C SER A 55 -2.45 10.85 -20.17
N ASP A 56 -3.38 10.68 -21.11
CA ASP A 56 -3.12 10.89 -22.53
C ASP A 56 -3.02 12.38 -22.91
N LYS A 57 -2.89 12.68 -24.20
CA LYS A 57 -2.80 14.07 -24.70
C LYS A 57 -4.06 14.90 -24.41
N GLN A 58 -5.19 14.23 -24.23
CA GLN A 58 -6.48 14.81 -23.90
C GLN A 58 -6.72 14.82 -22.38
N GLY A 59 -5.77 14.37 -21.56
CA GLY A 59 -5.89 14.34 -20.11
C GLY A 59 -6.67 13.13 -19.58
N ASN A 60 -7.09 12.19 -20.41
CA ASN A 60 -7.83 11.01 -19.96
C ASN A 60 -6.91 9.93 -19.40
N PHE A 61 -7.40 9.18 -18.42
CA PHE A 61 -6.72 7.99 -17.93
C PHE A 61 -7.72 6.85 -17.69
N ILE A 62 -7.24 5.62 -17.81
CA ILE A 62 -7.98 4.40 -17.49
C ILE A 62 -7.03 3.44 -16.76
N LEU A 63 -7.51 2.83 -15.69
CA LEU A 63 -6.79 1.82 -14.91
C LEU A 63 -7.73 0.66 -14.60
N SER A 64 -7.17 -0.55 -14.58
CA SER A 64 -7.87 -1.75 -14.14
C SER A 64 -7.06 -2.52 -13.10
N ALA A 65 -7.74 -3.26 -12.24
CA ALA A 65 -7.11 -4.16 -11.29
C ALA A 65 -7.98 -5.41 -11.11
N ASN A 66 -7.32 -6.53 -10.83
CA ASN A 66 -7.96 -7.75 -10.39
C ASN A 66 -7.43 -8.09 -8.98
N THR A 67 -8.30 -8.49 -8.08
CA THR A 67 -7.94 -8.99 -6.76
C THR A 67 -8.82 -10.15 -6.33
N ILE A 68 -8.23 -11.13 -5.66
CA ILE A 68 -8.96 -12.21 -4.98
C ILE A 68 -9.21 -11.89 -3.50
N GLU A 69 -8.87 -10.67 -3.05
CA GLU A 69 -8.94 -10.28 -1.65
C GLU A 69 -10.30 -9.69 -1.29
N GLN A 70 -10.89 -10.22 -0.23
CA GLN A 70 -12.18 -9.74 0.30
C GLN A 70 -12.10 -8.31 0.88
N VAL A 71 -10.93 -7.91 1.43
CA VAL A 71 -10.74 -6.58 2.03
C VAL A 71 -9.84 -5.72 1.15
N TYR A 72 -10.43 -5.19 0.09
CA TYR A 72 -9.76 -4.28 -0.85
C TYR A 72 -10.30 -2.85 -0.68
N THR A 73 -9.40 -1.87 -0.44
CA THR A 73 -9.76 -0.45 -0.26
C THR A 73 -8.90 0.41 -1.17
N PRO A 74 -9.25 0.46 -2.47
CA PRO A 74 -8.38 1.03 -3.46
C PRO A 74 -8.32 2.55 -3.39
N PHE A 75 -7.16 3.12 -3.71
CA PHE A 75 -6.96 4.55 -3.83
C PHE A 75 -6.38 4.90 -5.20
N ILE A 76 -6.99 5.87 -5.88
CA ILE A 76 -6.39 6.53 -7.05
C ILE A 76 -5.49 7.64 -6.52
N VAL A 77 -4.23 7.63 -6.94
CA VAL A 77 -3.24 8.61 -6.53
C VAL A 77 -2.67 9.30 -7.75
N VAL A 78 -2.85 10.61 -7.82
CA VAL A 78 -2.41 11.46 -8.93
C VAL A 78 -1.18 12.25 -8.48
N TYR A 79 -0.11 12.19 -9.28
CA TYR A 79 1.13 12.93 -9.05
C TYR A 79 1.30 13.98 -10.14
N HIS A 80 1.38 15.25 -9.76
CA HIS A 80 1.40 16.35 -10.73
C HIS A 80 2.19 17.57 -10.23
N ASP A 81 2.58 18.41 -11.17
CA ASP A 81 3.27 19.68 -10.94
C ASP A 81 2.43 20.90 -11.38
N CYS A 82 1.15 20.69 -11.72
CA CYS A 82 0.21 21.77 -12.08
C CYS A 82 0.15 22.84 -10.97
N ASP A 83 0.40 24.09 -11.36
CA ASP A 83 0.45 25.28 -10.51
C ASP A 83 1.36 25.08 -9.26
N ASP A 84 2.46 24.32 -9.39
CA ASP A 84 3.33 23.99 -8.25
C ASP A 84 4.57 24.90 -8.08
N GLY A 85 4.98 25.58 -9.15
CA GLY A 85 6.19 26.41 -9.17
C GLY A 85 7.46 25.58 -8.92
N VAL A 86 8.46 26.16 -8.22
CA VAL A 86 9.76 25.51 -7.94
C VAL A 86 9.75 24.86 -6.55
N LYS A 87 8.81 23.94 -6.31
CA LYS A 87 8.74 23.20 -5.03
C LYS A 87 9.30 21.78 -5.18
N PRO A 88 9.93 21.23 -4.12
CA PRO A 88 10.57 19.93 -4.23
C PRO A 88 9.54 18.80 -4.30
N GLY A 89 9.46 18.18 -5.49
CA GLY A 89 8.71 16.95 -5.71
C GLY A 89 7.23 17.21 -5.94
N GLN A 90 6.59 16.22 -6.56
CA GLN A 90 5.24 16.37 -7.09
C GLN A 90 4.18 16.44 -6.00
N ARG A 91 3.14 17.22 -6.26
CA ARG A 91 1.90 17.26 -5.47
C ARG A 91 1.22 15.90 -5.61
N LYS A 92 0.61 15.43 -4.51
CA LYS A 92 -0.03 14.12 -4.46
C LYS A 92 -1.48 14.23 -3.99
N LEU A 93 -2.40 13.90 -4.88
CA LEU A 93 -3.83 13.83 -4.58
C LEU A 93 -4.25 12.38 -4.45
N LYS A 94 -5.15 12.08 -3.51
CA LYS A 94 -5.59 10.71 -3.23
C LYS A 94 -7.10 10.67 -3.18
N PHE A 95 -7.69 9.77 -3.96
CA PHE A 95 -9.12 9.53 -4.02
C PHE A 95 -9.39 8.10 -3.62
N GLN A 96 -10.17 7.90 -2.57
CA GLN A 96 -10.61 6.57 -2.20
C GLN A 96 -11.72 6.14 -3.17
N VAL A 97 -11.55 4.97 -3.78
CA VAL A 97 -12.59 4.38 -4.63
C VAL A 97 -13.64 3.74 -3.71
N PRO A 98 -14.94 4.02 -3.89
CA PRO A 98 -15.98 3.39 -3.10
C PRO A 98 -15.97 1.87 -3.26
N LYS A 99 -16.07 1.13 -2.14
CA LYS A 99 -16.00 -0.34 -2.13
C LYS A 99 -17.01 -1.00 -3.08
N TYR A 100 -18.16 -0.38 -3.28
CA TYR A 100 -19.21 -0.87 -4.17
C TYR A 100 -18.70 -1.14 -5.60
N TYR A 101 -17.73 -0.39 -6.11
CA TYR A 101 -17.22 -0.60 -7.47
C TYR A 101 -16.34 -1.85 -7.61
N VAL A 102 -15.79 -2.37 -6.51
CA VAL A 102 -14.90 -3.54 -6.53
C VAL A 102 -15.72 -4.81 -6.76
N GLY A 103 -15.49 -5.49 -7.89
CA GLY A 103 -16.21 -6.71 -8.24
C GLY A 103 -17.63 -6.51 -8.76
N SER A 104 -18.12 -5.27 -8.84
CA SER A 104 -19.46 -4.95 -9.38
C SER A 104 -19.58 -5.07 -10.90
N GLY A 105 -18.44 -5.09 -11.61
CA GLY A 105 -18.39 -4.95 -13.06
C GLY A 105 -18.60 -3.51 -13.57
N LEU A 106 -18.93 -2.57 -12.70
CA LEU A 106 -19.08 -1.15 -13.04
C LEU A 106 -17.73 -0.44 -13.12
N VAL A 107 -17.69 0.63 -13.91
CA VAL A 107 -16.52 1.52 -14.02
C VAL A 107 -16.72 2.70 -13.07
N PHE A 108 -15.76 2.93 -12.17
CA PHE A 108 -15.74 4.14 -11.36
C PHE A 108 -15.17 5.29 -12.19
N ASP A 109 -16.01 6.27 -12.49
CA ASP A 109 -15.62 7.49 -13.19
C ASP A 109 -15.31 8.60 -12.17
N LEU A 110 -14.05 9.02 -12.07
CA LEU A 110 -13.63 10.15 -11.24
C LEU A 110 -14.17 11.48 -11.80
N GLY A 111 -14.61 11.50 -13.07
CA GLY A 111 -15.01 12.68 -13.79
C GLY A 111 -13.83 13.55 -14.22
N SER A 112 -14.12 14.82 -14.49
CA SER A 112 -13.11 15.85 -14.79
C SER A 112 -12.60 16.48 -13.51
N PHE A 113 -11.30 16.43 -13.28
CA PHE A 113 -10.66 16.98 -12.09
C PHE A 113 -9.58 18.00 -12.46
N ASN A 114 -9.73 19.24 -11.99
CA ASN A 114 -8.72 20.29 -12.19
C ASN A 114 -7.64 20.23 -11.09
N LEU A 115 -6.40 20.02 -11.51
CA LEU A 115 -5.21 19.85 -10.69
C LEU A 115 -4.69 21.16 -10.08
N GLU A 116 -5.25 22.32 -10.43
CA GLU A 116 -5.00 23.58 -9.71
C GLU A 116 -5.54 23.56 -8.28
N THR A 117 -6.48 22.64 -7.98
CA THR A 117 -7.11 22.49 -6.66
C THR A 117 -6.08 22.56 -5.53
N ARG A 118 -6.24 23.52 -4.62
CA ARG A 118 -5.34 23.73 -3.49
C ARG A 118 -5.84 22.97 -2.26
N VAL A 119 -5.02 22.04 -1.77
CA VAL A 119 -5.25 21.36 -0.49
C VAL A 119 -4.67 22.23 0.63
N LYS A 120 -5.54 23.01 1.29
CA LYS A 120 -5.11 24.01 2.30
C LYS A 120 -4.41 23.40 3.52
N HIS A 121 -4.81 22.20 3.93
CA HIS A 121 -4.25 21.53 5.10
C HIS A 121 -3.69 20.18 4.69
N ASN A 122 -2.48 19.86 5.15
CA ASN A 122 -1.83 18.58 4.94
C ASN A 122 -1.68 18.18 3.46
N GLU A 123 -1.32 19.14 2.59
CA GLU A 123 -0.91 18.81 1.23
C GLU A 123 0.24 17.80 1.28
N GLU A 124 0.06 16.68 0.61
CA GLU A 124 1.08 15.64 0.53
C GLU A 124 1.96 15.83 -0.70
N ARG A 125 3.26 15.61 -0.52
CA ARG A 125 4.26 15.65 -1.59
C ARG A 125 5.05 14.36 -1.65
N GLN A 126 5.32 13.89 -2.86
CA GLN A 126 6.01 12.62 -3.07
C GLN A 126 7.38 12.59 -2.38
N LYS A 127 8.20 13.63 -2.55
CA LYS A 127 9.53 13.70 -1.90
C LYS A 127 9.45 13.66 -0.37
N THR A 128 8.45 14.32 0.22
CA THR A 128 8.23 14.31 1.67
C THR A 128 7.88 12.90 2.16
N VAL A 129 6.96 12.23 1.47
CA VAL A 129 6.55 10.84 1.77
C VAL A 129 7.73 9.89 1.64
N ASP A 130 8.50 9.98 0.57
CA ASP A 130 9.66 9.12 0.33
C ASP A 130 10.74 9.31 1.39
N LYS A 131 11.01 10.56 1.79
CA LYS A 131 11.94 10.86 2.89
C LYS A 131 11.48 10.23 4.20
N MET A 132 10.19 10.34 4.54
CA MET A 132 9.63 9.70 5.74
C MET A 132 9.71 8.17 5.65
N ARG A 133 9.41 7.58 4.48
CA ARG A 133 9.48 6.12 4.27
C ARG A 133 10.89 5.59 4.47
N ARG A 134 11.89 6.28 3.91
CA ARG A 134 13.32 5.93 4.09
C ARG A 134 13.74 6.02 5.56
N ARG A 135 13.37 7.10 6.26
CA ARG A 135 13.65 7.26 7.70
C ARG A 135 13.02 6.14 8.55
N ARG A 136 11.75 5.81 8.31
CA ARG A 136 11.06 4.71 9.01
C ARG A 136 11.70 3.35 8.74
N ALA A 137 12.09 3.08 7.49
CA ALA A 137 12.78 1.85 7.14
C ALA A 137 14.13 1.73 7.87
N HIS A 138 14.90 2.82 7.91
CA HIS A 138 16.16 2.90 8.66
C HIS A 138 15.95 2.62 10.16
N LEU A 139 15.01 3.33 10.80
CA LEU A 139 14.70 3.14 12.23
C LEU A 139 14.25 1.70 12.53
N LYS A 140 13.45 1.09 11.65
CA LYS A 140 13.03 -0.31 11.81
C LYS A 140 14.20 -1.28 11.70
N LYS A 141 15.19 -1.00 10.84
CA LYS A 141 16.41 -1.79 10.73
C LYS A 141 17.24 -1.69 12.01
N VAL A 142 17.49 -0.47 12.49
CA VAL A 142 18.22 -0.21 13.74
C VAL A 142 17.54 -0.89 14.93
N ARG A 143 16.21 -0.75 15.06
CA ARG A 143 15.47 -1.42 16.14
C ARG A 143 15.64 -2.93 16.12
N ARG A 144 15.53 -3.57 14.95
CA ARG A 144 15.75 -5.03 14.82
C ARG A 144 17.16 -5.43 15.23
N GLU A 145 18.15 -4.61 14.93
CA GLU A 145 19.55 -4.85 15.32
C GLU A 145 19.74 -4.75 16.83
N ILE A 146 19.15 -3.74 17.48
CA ILE A 146 19.11 -3.61 18.93
C ILE A 146 18.40 -4.83 19.56
N ASP A 147 17.22 -5.21 19.05
CA ASP A 147 16.46 -6.38 19.55
C ASP A 147 17.29 -7.67 19.46
N LEU A 148 18.13 -7.81 18.42
CA LEU A 148 19.04 -8.95 18.26
C LEU A 148 20.22 -8.91 19.26
N ILE A 149 20.77 -7.73 19.53
CA ILE A 149 21.83 -7.53 20.54
C ILE A 149 21.27 -7.79 21.95
N GLU A 150 20.08 -7.29 22.26
CA GLU A 150 19.39 -7.50 23.54
C GLU A 150 19.08 -8.99 23.75
N LYS A 151 18.59 -9.70 22.73
CA LYS A 151 18.40 -11.16 22.79
C LYS A 151 19.71 -11.94 22.99
N ARG A 152 20.85 -11.44 22.51
CA ARG A 152 22.17 -12.05 22.76
C ARG A 152 22.67 -11.78 24.17
N THR A 153 22.54 -10.56 24.66
CA THR A 153 22.99 -10.16 26.00
C THR A 153 22.13 -10.78 27.10
N THR A 154 20.80 -10.76 27.00
CA THR A 154 19.89 -11.42 27.97
C THR A 154 20.11 -12.93 28.08
N ARG A 155 20.39 -13.62 26.96
CA ARG A 155 20.77 -15.05 26.95
C ARG A 155 22.07 -15.32 27.71
N ASN A 156 22.96 -14.34 27.80
CA ASN A 156 24.24 -14.46 28.49
C ASN A 156 24.21 -13.94 29.94
N VAL A 157 23.19 -13.17 30.34
CA VAL A 157 23.08 -12.56 31.69
C VAL A 157 22.35 -13.46 32.71
N PHE A 158 21.55 -14.45 32.27
CA PHE A 158 20.82 -15.38 33.16
C PHE A 158 21.51 -16.74 33.37
N LYS A 159 22.81 -16.86 33.05
CA LYS A 159 23.58 -18.09 33.26
C LYS A 159 24.58 -17.88 34.40
N GLY A 160 24.11 -17.98 35.65
CA GLY A 160 24.98 -17.97 36.82
C GLY A 160 24.50 -17.13 38.01
N ARG A 161 23.31 -17.41 38.54
CA ARG A 161 22.98 -17.00 39.91
C ARG A 161 21.97 -17.93 40.56
N ASP A 162 22.34 -19.20 40.64
CA ASP A 162 21.76 -20.10 41.64
C ASP A 162 22.64 -19.91 42.88
N ILE A 163 22.15 -19.09 43.81
CA ILE A 163 22.64 -19.01 45.18
C ILE A 163 21.94 -20.15 45.91
N GLU A 164 22.69 -21.14 46.38
CA GLU A 164 22.18 -22.19 47.28
C GLU A 164 23.20 -22.47 48.40
N PRO A 165 22.74 -22.96 49.56
CA PRO A 165 22.78 -22.19 50.81
C PRO A 165 23.86 -22.71 51.77
N ASP A 166 24.14 -21.92 52.80
CA ASP A 166 25.07 -22.22 53.89
C ASP A 166 24.74 -23.55 54.60
N GLU A 167 25.57 -24.58 54.41
CA GLU A 167 25.48 -25.86 55.12
C GLU A 167 25.99 -25.71 56.56
N ARG A 168 25.17 -25.11 57.41
CA ARG A 168 25.29 -25.28 58.87
C ARG A 168 24.61 -26.60 59.26
N ASN A 169 25.41 -27.65 59.42
CA ASN A 169 25.01 -28.85 60.17
C ASN A 169 25.54 -28.74 61.62
N ASP A 170 24.65 -28.51 62.58
CA ASP A 170 24.93 -28.75 63.99
C ASP A 170 24.63 -30.22 64.36
N PRO A 171 25.36 -30.79 65.34
CA PRO A 171 25.48 -32.23 65.54
C PRO A 171 24.48 -32.76 66.57
N TRP A 172 23.93 -33.96 66.35
CA TRP A 172 23.70 -35.03 67.35
C TRP A 172 23.43 -36.36 66.64
#